data_AF-A0A958Y8L1-F1
#
_entry.id   AF-A0A958Y8L1-F1
#
_cell.length_a   1.000
_cell.length_b   1.000
_cell.length_c   1.000
_cell.angle_alpha   90.00
_cell.angle_beta   90.00
_cell.angle_gamma   90.00
#
_symmetry.space_group_name_H-M   'P 1'
#
loop_
_entity.id
_entity.type
_entity.pdbx_description
1 polymer ?
#
loop_
_entity_poly.entity_id
_entity_poly.type
_entity_poly.pdbx_seq_one_letter_code
_entity_poly.pdbx_strand_id
1 'polypeptide(L)'
;MKDKGIFVVTSVYHILLSILLIEEYKLKQNILVMVEITPDIETLKPNLANSKWFDQVITMIGRKKQKQLAGKWQYTLNRKKIVPLIDANNPEL
;
A
#
# COMPACT_ATOMS: atom_id res chain seq x y z
N MET A 1 -8.24 23.53 0.53
CA MET A 1 -7.06 22.66 0.37
C MET A 1 -7.52 21.21 0.48
N LYS A 2 -6.82 20.25 -0.12
CA LYS A 2 -7.15 18.83 0.13
C LYS A 2 -6.61 18.49 1.50
N ASP A 3 -7.50 18.39 2.48
CA ASP A 3 -7.12 18.15 3.87
C ASP A 3 -6.98 16.67 4.19
N LYS A 4 -6.88 15.79 3.17
CA LYS A 4 -6.82 14.32 3.32
C LYS A 4 -5.70 13.73 2.49
N GLY A 5 -4.94 12.81 3.07
CA GLY A 5 -3.89 12.04 2.40
C GLY A 5 -4.19 10.54 2.37
N ILE A 6 -4.00 9.89 1.21
CA ILE A 6 -3.97 8.43 1.12
C ILE A 6 -2.61 8.03 0.57
N PHE A 7 -1.87 7.24 1.34
CA PHE A 7 -0.48 6.90 1.07
C PHE A 7 -0.34 5.39 0.90
N VAL A 8 -0.02 4.93 -0.30
CA VAL A 8 0.23 3.51 -0.57
C VAL A 8 1.73 3.25 -0.55
N VAL A 9 2.20 2.40 0.35
CA VAL A 9 3.63 2.19 0.61
C VAL A 9 4.04 0.73 0.44
N THR A 10 5.23 0.53 -0.13
CA THR A 10 5.85 -0.80 -0.30
C THR A 10 7.20 -0.92 0.40
N SER A 11 7.66 0.12 1.07
CA SER A 11 8.94 0.15 1.79
C SER A 11 8.93 1.20 2.89
N VAL A 12 9.86 1.07 3.85
CA VAL A 12 10.07 2.04 4.95
C VAL A 12 10.35 3.44 4.42
N TYR A 13 11.09 3.55 3.31
CA TYR A 13 11.38 4.84 2.67
C TYR A 13 10.11 5.61 2.27
N HIS A 14 9.10 4.92 1.72
CA HIS A 14 7.84 5.57 1.35
C HIS A 14 7.03 6.03 2.57
N ILE A 15 7.20 5.37 3.72
CA ILE A 15 6.56 5.78 4.99
C ILE A 15 7.15 7.13 5.42
N LEU A 16 8.49 7.26 5.39
CA LEU A 16 9.16 8.51 5.73
C LEU A 16 8.76 9.66 4.80
N LEU A 17 8.71 9.41 3.48
CA LEU A 17 8.24 10.42 2.52
C LEU A 17 6.78 10.83 2.78
N SER A 18 5.91 9.89 3.13
CA SER A 18 4.52 10.18 3.45
C SER A 18 4.41 11.10 4.67
N ILE A 19 5.22 10.84 5.71
CA ILE A 19 5.29 11.69 6.90
C ILE A 19 5.76 13.10 6.55
N LEU A 20 6.82 13.24 5.74
CA LEU A 20 7.31 14.56 5.30
C LEU A 20 6.24 15.35 4.56
N LEU A 21 5.50 14.70 3.64
CA LEU A 21 4.39 15.33 2.93
C LEU A 21 3.26 15.75 3.87
N ILE A 22 2.92 14.91 4.86
CA ILE A 22 1.89 15.26 5.86
C ILE A 22 2.29 16.52 6.62
N GLU A 23 3.55 16.61 7.06
CA GLU A 23 4.06 17.74 7.83
C GLU A 23 4.17 19.01 6.96
N GLU A 24 4.69 18.90 5.74
CA GLU A 24 4.85 20.03 4.80
C GLU A 24 3.50 20.64 4.42
N TYR A 25 2.52 19.80 4.07
CA TYR A 25 1.21 20.25 3.61
C TYR A 25 0.17 20.34 4.74
N LYS A 26 0.56 20.03 5.98
CA LYS A 26 -0.32 20.02 7.17
C LYS A 26 -1.60 19.21 6.94
N LEU A 27 -1.45 18.05 6.31
CA LEU A 27 -2.58 17.18 5.95
C LEU A 27 -3.25 16.61 7.20
N LYS A 28 -4.58 16.48 7.15
CA LYS A 28 -5.40 15.86 8.20
C LYS A 28 -5.95 14.53 7.66
N GLN A 29 -6.55 13.69 8.51
CA GLN A 29 -7.28 12.49 8.05
C GLN A 29 -6.49 11.62 7.05
N ASN A 30 -5.31 11.17 7.48
CA ASN A 30 -4.35 10.46 6.65
C ASN A 30 -4.52 8.95 6.78
N ILE A 31 -4.64 8.27 5.65
CA ILE A 31 -4.74 6.81 5.58
C ILE A 31 -3.45 6.27 5.00
N LEU A 32 -2.79 5.37 5.74
CA LEU A 32 -1.65 4.60 5.26
C LEU A 32 -2.11 3.23 4.78
N VAL A 33 -1.80 2.89 3.54
CA VAL A 33 -2.03 1.58 2.95
C VAL A 33 -0.67 0.88 2.77
N MET A 34 -0.38 -0.06 3.66
CA MET A 34 0.84 -0.86 3.62
C MET A 34 0.63 -2.10 2.75
N VAL A 35 1.39 -2.25 1.68
CA VAL A 35 1.35 -3.47 0.89
C VAL A 35 2.04 -4.60 1.67
N GLU A 36 1.49 -5.81 1.64
CA GLU A 36 1.99 -6.99 2.39
C GLU A 36 3.46 -7.38 2.15
N ILE A 37 4.11 -6.79 1.14
CA ILE A 37 5.55 -6.99 0.85
C ILE A 37 6.43 -5.97 1.56
N THR A 38 5.84 -5.03 2.31
CA THR A 38 6.58 -4.03 3.07
C THR A 38 7.41 -4.75 4.13
N PRO A 39 8.73 -4.51 4.20
CA PRO A 39 9.58 -5.11 5.23
C PRO A 39 9.06 -4.79 6.64
N ASP A 40 9.15 -5.77 7.54
CA ASP A 40 8.79 -5.63 8.96
C ASP A 40 7.37 -5.11 9.23
N ILE A 41 6.42 -5.40 8.32
CA ILE A 41 5.03 -4.91 8.40
C ILE A 41 4.35 -5.24 9.73
N GLU A 42 4.60 -6.42 10.30
CA GLU A 42 4.01 -6.84 11.57
C GLU A 42 4.44 -5.96 12.74
N THR A 43 5.68 -5.48 12.72
CA THR A 43 6.23 -4.58 13.74
C THR A 43 5.87 -3.12 13.45
N LEU A 44 5.89 -2.72 12.18
CA LEU A 44 5.66 -1.33 11.78
C LEU A 44 4.19 -0.92 11.90
N LYS A 45 3.26 -1.78 11.49
CA LYS A 45 1.83 -1.49 11.46
C LYS A 45 1.27 -0.98 12.79
N PRO A 46 1.47 -1.67 13.94
CA PRO A 46 0.90 -1.19 15.21
C PRO A 46 1.52 0.15 15.63
N ASN A 47 2.81 0.36 15.38
CA ASN A 47 3.47 1.64 15.71
C ASN A 47 2.94 2.80 14.86
N LEU A 48 2.69 2.56 13.57
CA LEU A 48 2.16 3.57 12.65
C LEU A 48 0.69 3.87 12.93
N ALA A 49 -0.09 2.87 13.32
CA ALA A 49 -1.50 3.03 13.69
C ALA A 49 -1.67 3.87 14.97
N ASN A 50 -0.69 3.83 15.87
CA ASN A 50 -0.67 4.64 17.09
C ASN A 50 0.08 5.97 16.91
N SER A 51 0.48 6.31 15.69
CA SER A 51 1.25 7.52 15.42
C SER A 51 0.34 8.73 15.22
N LYS A 52 0.89 9.93 15.41
CA LYS A 52 0.18 11.19 15.13
C LYS A 52 -0.07 11.46 13.64
N TRP A 53 0.59 10.71 12.76
CA TRP A 53 0.60 11.01 11.32
C TRP A 53 -0.53 10.33 10.57
N PHE A 54 -1.00 9.17 11.03
CA PHE A 54 -1.97 8.35 10.31
C PHE A 54 -3.17 8.02 11.19
N ASP A 55 -4.37 8.37 10.72
CA ASP A 55 -5.63 8.08 11.39
C ASP A 55 -6.07 6.62 11.15
N GLN A 56 -5.64 6.03 10.03
CA GLN A 56 -5.91 4.64 9.70
C GLN A 56 -4.70 4.00 9.02
N VAL A 57 -4.40 2.76 9.40
CA VAL A 57 -3.35 1.95 8.77
C VAL A 57 -3.94 0.62 8.32
N ILE A 58 -3.96 0.41 7.00
CA ILE A 58 -4.59 -0.74 6.35
C ILE A 58 -3.50 -1.59 5.68
N THR A 59 -3.66 -2.91 5.73
CA THR A 59 -2.79 -3.84 5.00
C THR A 59 -3.44 -4.21 3.67
N MET A 60 -2.77 -3.93 2.55
CA MET A 60 -3.18 -4.41 1.24
C MET A 60 -2.55 -5.78 0.97
N ILE A 61 -3.39 -6.81 1.10
CA ILE A 61 -3.04 -8.22 0.88
C ILE A 61 -3.15 -8.61 -0.59
N GLY A 62 -2.52 -9.73 -0.97
CA GLY A 62 -2.67 -10.36 -2.29
C GLY A 62 -1.61 -10.01 -3.33
N ARG A 63 -0.72 -9.06 -3.06
CA ARG A 63 0.41 -8.69 -3.94
C ARG A 63 1.34 -9.87 -4.30
N LYS A 64 1.59 -10.78 -3.36
CA LYS A 64 2.36 -12.02 -3.46
C LYS A 64 1.63 -13.00 -4.38
N LYS A 65 0.32 -13.21 -4.15
CA LYS A 65 -0.55 -14.03 -5.03
C LYS A 65 -0.53 -13.49 -6.47
N GLN A 66 -0.68 -12.18 -6.65
CA GLN A 66 -0.61 -11.54 -7.97
C GLN A 66 0.75 -11.74 -8.65
N LYS A 67 1.85 -11.65 -7.89
CA LYS A 67 3.20 -11.86 -8.42
C LYS A 67 3.45 -13.32 -8.81
N GLN A 68 2.89 -14.26 -8.06
CA GLN A 68 2.93 -15.69 -8.38
C GLN A 68 2.14 -15.98 -9.66
N LEU A 69 0.88 -15.54 -9.72
CA LEU A 69 0.00 -15.73 -10.88
C LEU A 69 0.59 -15.11 -12.16
N ALA A 70 1.23 -13.95 -12.03
CA ALA A 70 1.76 -13.24 -13.18
C ALA A 70 3.18 -13.64 -13.57
N GLY A 71 3.89 -14.54 -12.86
CA GLY A 71 5.29 -14.88 -13.17
C GLY A 71 6.29 -13.70 -13.02
N LYS A 72 7.58 -13.98 -12.80
CA LYS A 72 8.59 -12.95 -12.48
C LYS A 72 8.81 -11.93 -13.61
N TRP A 73 8.69 -12.38 -14.86
CA TRP A 73 8.86 -11.56 -16.07
C TRP A 73 7.55 -10.98 -16.58
N GLN A 74 6.46 -11.76 -16.58
CA GLN A 74 5.16 -11.26 -16.98
C GLN A 74 4.56 -10.28 -15.95
N TYR A 75 4.91 -10.30 -14.66
CA TYR A 75 4.39 -9.28 -13.72
C TYR A 75 4.78 -7.84 -14.12
N THR A 76 6.04 -7.65 -14.54
CA THR A 76 6.55 -6.33 -14.93
C THR A 76 6.03 -5.93 -16.31
N LEU A 77 5.96 -6.87 -17.26
CA LEU A 77 5.54 -6.61 -18.64
C LEU A 77 4.02 -6.56 -18.83
N ASN A 78 3.26 -7.32 -18.04
CA ASN A 78 1.80 -7.45 -18.12
C ASN A 78 1.08 -6.78 -16.95
N ARG A 79 1.69 -5.81 -16.27
CA ARG A 79 1.08 -5.11 -15.12
C ARG A 79 -0.33 -4.56 -15.42
N LYS A 80 -0.61 -4.20 -16.68
CA LYS A 80 -1.93 -3.78 -17.18
C LYS A 80 -2.93 -4.93 -17.44
N LYS A 81 -2.47 -6.16 -17.67
CA LYS A 81 -3.31 -7.36 -17.90
C LYS A 81 -3.54 -8.18 -16.63
N ILE A 82 -2.87 -7.84 -15.52
CA ILE A 82 -3.00 -8.55 -14.24
C ILE A 82 -4.40 -8.42 -13.66
N VAL A 83 -5.04 -7.24 -13.78
CA VAL A 83 -6.40 -7.03 -13.26
C VAL A 83 -7.38 -8.04 -13.91
N PRO A 84 -7.47 -8.14 -15.26
CA PRO A 84 -8.26 -9.18 -15.90
C PRO A 84 -7.96 -10.63 -15.47
N LEU A 85 -6.68 -10.96 -15.21
CA LEU A 85 -6.28 -12.31 -14.78
C LEU A 85 -6.69 -12.62 -13.33
N ILE A 86 -6.76 -11.59 -12.48
CA ILE A 86 -7.27 -11.71 -11.11
C ILE A 86 -8.78 -11.90 -11.15
N ASP A 87 -9.50 -11.08 -11.92
CA ASP A 87 -10.96 -11.14 -12.05
C ASP A 87 -11.40 -12.51 -12.62
N ALA A 88 -10.70 -13.00 -13.65
CA ALA A 88 -10.97 -14.33 -14.23
C ALA A 88 -10.76 -15.50 -13.24
N ASN A 89 -9.91 -15.33 -12.22
CA ASN A 89 -9.66 -16.33 -11.19
C ASN A 89 -10.48 -16.12 -9.91
N ASN A 90 -11.24 -15.02 -9.81
CA ASN A 90 -12.09 -14.71 -8.67
C ASN A 90 -13.40 -14.12 -9.22
N PRO A 91 -14.27 -14.94 -9.84
CA PRO A 91 -15.47 -14.47 -10.54
C PRO A 91 -16.54 -13.82 -9.63
N GLU A 92 -16.29 -13.78 -8.31
CA GLU A 92 -17.20 -13.23 -7.30
C GLU A 92 -16.77 -11.83 -6.80
N LEU A 93 -15.70 -11.25 -7.37
CA LEU A 93 -15.30 -9.83 -7.19
C LEU A 93 -15.91 -8.96 -8.29
#